data_AF-A0A815MD76-F1
#
_entry.id   AF-A0A815MD76-F1
#
_cell.length_a   1.000
_cell.length_b   1.000
_cell.length_c   1.000
_cell.angle_alpha   90.00
_cell.angle_beta   90.00
_cell.angle_gamma   90.00
#
_symmetry.space_group_name_H-M   'P 1'
#
loop_
_entity.id
_entity.type
_entity.pdbx_description
1 polymer ?
#
loop_
_entity_poly.entity_id
_entity_poly.type
_entity_poly.pdbx_seq_one_letter_code
_entity_poly.pdbx_strand_id
1 'polypeptide(L)'
;MDDNKQKSVWNDVQKQAKTTLDMWKKRNSQLTSSSLSTLTDKQVDKDTFLNEELPKKLCEILDYWHTNHSLDKTQKDTFQECSEYLLEVSKNNSELIQWFNQQGKLIDLVKQCCDDIASHGYYLDIKGTEDPNIGSFDRLIQAFTNSNYDQLLDVISRCIFNRLYNETLYNIGKTNASTLSLTQQFLLVTCPDYILTCDQNKSQLRKFLEYMLPHYAELFTHFLPNIEKWTDTVVLCLLYPIRAILSDSNSLPLEEKRLIQEALITILVKQPLSNSNYKEEHITLVYATLNVLLEIVRSEHKLLGEMKKETADNSKLLEILKQLSTDKQNEKVQLHALELLSFLVPEKEFLKTNDSAKVTELFAKNFNEALEDNKDRTVDDLMQGLKGLVQSEEIKQQFVEQNVLPSIMQYTKETSDDPAPLEAAYALAFNSDARKAFKE
;
A
#
# COMPACT_ATOMS: atom_id res chain seq x y z
N MET A 1 2.79 -29.97 2.03
CA MET A 1 3.79 -29.19 1.25
C MET A 1 3.28 -27.77 1.35
N ASP A 2 3.79 -27.07 2.37
CA ASP A 2 2.92 -26.35 3.30
C ASP A 2 2.75 -24.85 3.00
N ASP A 3 1.49 -24.41 3.07
CA ASP A 3 0.94 -23.05 2.94
C ASP A 3 1.49 -22.02 3.96
N ASN A 4 2.53 -22.35 4.71
CA ASN A 4 3.11 -21.47 5.74
C ASN A 4 4.20 -20.52 5.22
N LYS A 5 4.70 -20.68 3.99
CA LYS A 5 5.81 -19.88 3.43
C LYS A 5 5.43 -18.53 2.83
N GLN A 6 4.15 -18.19 2.79
CA GLN A 6 3.65 -16.96 2.15
C GLN A 6 3.22 -15.88 3.16
N LYS A 7 3.28 -16.12 4.47
CA LYS A 7 2.62 -15.30 5.49
C LYS A 7 3.29 -13.93 5.82
N SER A 8 4.57 -13.69 5.51
CA SER A 8 5.29 -12.51 6.04
C SER A 8 5.19 -11.24 5.16
N VAL A 9 5.14 -11.36 3.83
CA VAL A 9 5.17 -10.23 2.87
C VAL A 9 3.86 -9.42 2.80
N TRP A 10 2.98 -9.42 3.81
CA TRP A 10 1.67 -8.74 3.72
C TRP A 10 1.39 -7.68 4.81
N ASN A 11 1.95 -7.87 6.00
CA ASN A 11 1.54 -7.05 7.15
C ASN A 11 2.13 -5.61 7.18
N ASP A 12 3.29 -5.34 6.55
CA ASP A 12 3.95 -4.00 6.64
C ASP A 12 3.54 -2.93 5.61
N VAL A 13 2.92 -3.28 4.47
CA VAL A 13 2.20 -2.28 3.66
C VAL A 13 0.98 -1.75 4.44
N GLN A 14 0.49 -2.54 5.40
CA GLN A 14 -0.70 -2.25 6.20
C GLN A 14 -0.36 -1.60 7.56
N LYS A 15 0.77 -1.94 8.19
CA LYS A 15 1.13 -1.43 9.52
C LYS A 15 2.16 -0.31 9.55
N GLN A 16 2.83 0.02 8.44
CA GLN A 16 4.03 0.87 8.53
C GLN A 16 4.19 2.04 7.56
N ALA A 17 3.14 2.40 6.87
CA ALA A 17 2.93 3.79 6.51
C ALA A 17 1.48 4.09 6.87
N LYS A 18 1.16 5.34 7.18
CA LYS A 18 -0.18 5.86 6.98
C LYS A 18 -0.78 5.17 5.74
N THR A 19 -1.91 4.49 5.90
CA THR A 19 -2.63 3.92 4.77
C THR A 19 -2.84 5.02 3.72
N THR A 20 -3.07 4.68 2.45
CA THR A 20 -3.37 5.71 1.45
C THR A 20 -4.63 6.49 1.87
N LEU A 21 -5.53 5.82 2.60
CA LEU A 21 -6.64 6.43 3.32
C LEU A 21 -6.21 7.39 4.45
N ASP A 22 -5.21 7.07 5.27
CA ASP A 22 -4.67 7.96 6.31
C ASP A 22 -3.97 9.20 5.73
N MET A 23 -3.24 9.05 4.62
CA MET A 23 -2.66 10.18 3.90
C MET A 23 -3.77 11.10 3.36
N TRP A 24 -4.82 10.52 2.76
CA TRP A 24 -6.00 11.24 2.30
C TRP A 24 -6.72 11.95 3.46
N LYS A 25 -6.91 11.27 4.61
CA LYS A 25 -7.51 11.84 5.82
C LYS A 25 -6.69 12.98 6.41
N LYS A 26 -5.36 12.84 6.52
CA LYS A 26 -4.45 13.89 7.01
C LYS A 26 -4.49 15.15 6.14
N ARG A 27 -4.63 14.97 4.83
CA ARG A 27 -4.78 16.09 3.89
C ARG A 27 -6.14 16.80 4.04
N ASN A 28 -7.21 16.05 4.29
CA ASN A 28 -8.57 16.61 4.40
C ASN A 28 -8.95 17.09 5.81
N SER A 29 -8.28 16.61 6.86
CA SER A 29 -8.45 17.13 8.23
C SER A 29 -7.91 18.55 8.40
N GLN A 30 -7.05 19.02 7.48
CA GLN A 30 -6.67 20.42 7.35
C GLN A 30 -7.77 21.30 6.72
N LEU A 31 -8.85 20.69 6.20
CA LEU A 31 -9.94 21.35 5.48
C LEU A 31 -11.29 21.27 6.21
N THR A 32 -11.45 20.41 7.22
CA THR A 32 -12.74 20.23 7.91
C THR A 32 -12.54 20.04 9.42
N SER A 33 -12.86 21.08 10.18
CA SER A 33 -13.17 20.98 11.60
C SER A 33 -14.69 21.07 11.75
N SER A 34 -15.36 19.95 11.96
CA SER A 34 -16.76 19.98 12.41
C SER A 34 -16.95 19.11 13.64
N SER A 35 -17.46 19.79 14.67
CA SER A 35 -17.79 19.37 16.02
C SER A 35 -18.87 18.31 16.09
N LEU A 36 -18.65 17.30 16.94
CA LEU A 36 -19.69 16.39 17.44
C LEU A 36 -20.65 17.12 18.39
N SER A 37 -21.96 17.00 18.16
CA SER A 37 -22.97 17.01 19.23
C SER A 37 -24.29 16.41 18.75
N THR A 38 -24.88 15.48 19.54
CA THR A 38 -26.30 15.42 19.97
C THR A 38 -26.80 14.02 20.39
N LEU A 39 -26.13 12.90 20.07
CA LEU A 39 -26.66 11.56 20.46
C LEU A 39 -26.44 11.15 21.93
N THR A 40 -25.54 11.80 22.67
CA THR A 40 -25.28 11.47 24.09
C THR A 40 -26.14 12.25 25.09
N ASP A 41 -27.07 13.09 24.63
CA ASP A 41 -27.90 13.94 25.51
C ASP A 41 -29.06 13.19 26.19
N LYS A 42 -29.18 11.88 25.98
CA LYS A 42 -30.00 11.01 26.82
C LYS A 42 -29.07 10.02 27.52
N GLN A 43 -29.31 9.81 28.82
CA GLN A 43 -28.64 8.87 29.73
C GLN A 43 -28.77 7.40 29.27
N VAL A 44 -28.38 7.09 28.05
CA VAL A 44 -28.23 5.73 27.54
C VAL A 44 -26.78 5.36 27.83
N ASP A 45 -26.61 4.31 28.60
CA ASP A 45 -25.31 3.70 28.84
C ASP A 45 -24.66 3.35 27.49
N LYS A 46 -23.38 3.69 27.32
CA LYS A 46 -22.67 3.55 26.03
C LYS A 46 -22.64 2.09 25.57
N ASP A 47 -22.56 1.16 26.51
CA ASP A 47 -22.58 -0.27 26.21
C ASP A 47 -23.97 -0.73 25.75
N THR A 48 -25.03 -0.19 26.35
CA THR A 48 -26.41 -0.44 25.90
C THR A 48 -26.64 0.12 24.49
N PHE A 49 -26.16 1.33 24.21
CA PHE A 49 -26.28 1.91 22.87
C PHE A 49 -25.53 1.10 21.82
N LEU A 50 -24.26 0.75 22.07
CA LEU A 50 -23.44 -0.03 21.15
C LEU A 50 -24.01 -1.43 20.90
N ASN A 51 -24.49 -2.13 21.92
CA ASN A 51 -24.91 -3.53 21.81
C ASN A 51 -26.36 -3.72 21.39
N GLU A 52 -27.26 -2.78 21.68
CA GLU A 52 -28.70 -2.97 21.44
C GLU A 52 -29.28 -2.01 20.40
N GLU A 53 -28.96 -0.72 20.49
CA GLU A 53 -29.65 0.31 19.69
C GLU A 53 -28.95 0.60 18.37
N LEU A 54 -27.61 0.64 18.36
CA LEU A 54 -26.81 0.91 17.18
C LEU A 54 -27.04 -0.12 16.05
N PRO A 55 -26.99 -1.45 16.29
CA PRO A 55 -27.23 -2.42 15.22
C PRO A 55 -28.65 -2.30 14.65
N LYS A 56 -29.67 -2.09 15.49
CA LYS A 56 -31.06 -1.94 15.06
C LYS A 56 -31.21 -0.75 14.12
N LYS A 57 -30.72 0.42 14.53
CA LYS A 57 -30.78 1.65 13.73
C LYS A 57 -30.04 1.52 12.40
N LEU A 58 -28.82 0.97 12.41
CA LEU A 58 -28.07 0.72 11.18
C LEU A 58 -28.81 -0.26 10.26
N CYS A 59 -29.39 -1.34 10.81
CA CYS A 59 -30.18 -2.29 10.02
C CYS A 59 -31.43 -1.64 9.40
N GLU A 60 -32.20 -0.88 10.17
CA GLU A 60 -33.40 -0.18 9.68
C GLU A 60 -33.08 0.78 8.55
N ILE A 61 -31.99 1.53 8.68
CA ILE A 61 -31.53 2.50 7.69
C ILE A 61 -31.06 1.80 6.42
N LEU A 62 -30.20 0.78 6.54
CA LEU A 62 -29.67 0.08 5.36
C LEU A 62 -30.76 -0.68 4.62
N ASP A 63 -31.69 -1.33 5.34
CA ASP A 63 -32.84 -2.02 4.75
C ASP A 63 -33.74 -1.05 3.99
N TYR A 64 -34.00 0.13 4.57
CA TYR A 64 -34.78 1.17 3.90
C TYR A 64 -34.03 1.74 2.68
N TRP A 65 -32.72 2.01 2.79
CA TRP A 65 -31.91 2.54 1.70
C TRP A 65 -31.77 1.55 0.55
N HIS A 66 -31.62 0.26 0.85
CA HIS A 66 -31.63 -0.83 -0.12
C HIS A 66 -32.97 -0.90 -0.85
N THR A 67 -34.09 -0.86 -0.11
CA THR A 67 -35.44 -1.01 -0.68
C THR A 67 -35.92 0.21 -1.47
N ASN A 68 -35.66 1.42 -0.97
CA ASN A 68 -36.25 2.66 -1.50
C ASN A 68 -35.25 3.52 -2.30
N HIS A 69 -33.98 3.12 -2.36
CA HIS A 69 -32.88 3.83 -3.01
C HIS A 69 -32.75 5.32 -2.61
N SER A 70 -33.27 5.68 -1.44
CA SER A 70 -33.24 7.04 -0.91
C SER A 70 -33.50 7.02 0.60
N LEU A 71 -32.95 8.01 1.29
CA LEU A 71 -33.21 8.27 2.70
C LEU A 71 -33.84 9.65 2.87
N ASP A 72 -34.79 9.79 3.79
CA ASP A 72 -35.26 11.10 4.24
C ASP A 72 -34.20 11.80 5.10
N LYS A 73 -34.42 13.08 5.43
CA LYS A 73 -33.44 13.87 6.19
C LYS A 73 -33.11 13.23 7.56
N THR A 74 -34.12 12.74 8.28
CA THR A 74 -33.92 12.15 9.62
C THR A 74 -33.13 10.85 9.53
N GLN A 75 -33.42 10.02 8.53
CA GLN A 75 -32.67 8.79 8.27
C GLN A 75 -31.22 9.08 7.88
N LYS A 76 -30.97 10.11 7.06
CA LYS A 76 -29.63 10.57 6.69
C LYS A 76 -28.81 11.00 7.89
N ASP A 77 -29.38 11.89 8.69
CA ASP A 77 -28.72 12.41 9.90
C ASP A 77 -28.43 11.25 10.87
N THR A 78 -29.39 10.35 11.07
CA THR A 78 -29.21 9.16 11.93
C THR A 78 -28.11 8.23 11.39
N PHE A 79 -28.04 8.02 10.07
CA PHE A 79 -27.02 7.15 9.47
C PHE A 79 -25.62 7.72 9.66
N GLN A 80 -25.48 9.02 9.41
CA GLN A 80 -24.21 9.72 9.61
C GLN A 80 -23.76 9.59 11.06
N GLU A 81 -24.62 9.92 12.02
CA GLU A 81 -24.26 9.86 13.43
C GLU A 81 -23.90 8.44 13.90
N CYS A 82 -24.67 7.42 13.48
CA CYS A 82 -24.42 6.02 13.85
C CYS A 82 -23.11 5.49 13.24
N SER A 83 -22.84 5.80 11.96
CA SER A 83 -21.62 5.37 11.27
C SER A 83 -20.38 6.08 11.79
N GLU A 84 -20.46 7.38 12.12
CA GLU A 84 -19.40 8.14 12.77
C GLU A 84 -19.07 7.59 14.17
N TYR A 85 -20.10 7.30 14.98
CA TYR A 85 -19.92 6.69 16.29
C TYR A 85 -19.21 5.33 16.19
N LEU A 86 -19.68 4.45 15.31
CA LEU A 86 -19.08 3.12 15.13
C LEU A 86 -17.63 3.21 14.64
N LEU A 87 -17.34 4.11 13.71
CA LEU A 87 -15.98 4.36 13.24
C LEU A 87 -15.08 4.83 14.38
N GLU A 88 -15.55 5.73 15.25
CA GLU A 88 -14.76 6.23 16.37
C GLU A 88 -14.49 5.15 17.43
N VAL A 89 -15.48 4.30 17.71
CA VAL A 89 -15.32 3.14 18.59
C VAL A 89 -14.32 2.14 18.00
N SER A 90 -14.38 1.89 16.69
CA SER A 90 -13.50 0.92 16.01
C SER A 90 -12.01 1.26 16.09
N LYS A 91 -11.66 2.56 16.20
CA LYS A 91 -10.26 2.99 16.33
C LYS A 91 -9.62 2.57 17.64
N ASN A 92 -10.42 2.32 18.68
CA ASN A 92 -9.95 2.15 20.06
C ASN A 92 -10.42 0.84 20.70
N ASN A 93 -11.07 -0.06 19.97
CA ASN A 93 -11.68 -1.26 20.52
C ASN A 93 -11.33 -2.53 19.74
N SER A 94 -10.40 -3.32 20.27
CA SER A 94 -9.99 -4.61 19.70
C SER A 94 -11.05 -5.71 19.82
N GLU A 95 -12.08 -5.53 20.65
CA GLU A 95 -13.17 -6.50 20.82
C GLU A 95 -14.30 -6.32 19.79
N LEU A 96 -14.23 -5.28 18.96
CA LEU A 96 -15.28 -4.96 17.98
C LEU A 96 -15.47 -6.07 16.92
N ILE A 97 -14.46 -6.91 16.68
CA ILE A 97 -14.60 -8.13 15.86
C ILE A 97 -15.68 -9.06 16.40
N GLN A 98 -15.68 -9.30 17.72
CA GLN A 98 -16.66 -10.18 18.36
C GLN A 98 -18.06 -9.57 18.27
N TRP A 99 -18.16 -8.25 18.43
CA TRP A 99 -19.41 -7.53 18.22
C TRP A 99 -19.93 -7.71 16.80
N PHE A 100 -19.10 -7.49 15.77
CA PHE A 100 -19.50 -7.68 14.38
C PHE A 100 -19.97 -9.10 14.10
N ASN A 101 -19.27 -10.12 14.62
CA ASN A 101 -19.68 -11.52 14.48
C ASN A 101 -21.09 -11.82 15.04
N GLN A 102 -21.60 -11.00 15.95
CA GLN A 102 -22.96 -11.12 16.50
C GLN A 102 -23.99 -10.35 15.65
N GLN A 103 -23.57 -9.44 14.76
CA GLN A 103 -24.45 -8.59 13.96
C GLN A 103 -24.75 -9.15 12.55
N GLY A 104 -25.16 -10.43 12.47
CA GLY A 104 -25.37 -11.11 11.16
C GLY A 104 -26.30 -10.35 10.20
N LYS A 105 -27.41 -9.80 10.69
CA LYS A 105 -28.35 -9.01 9.86
C LYS A 105 -27.69 -7.74 9.29
N LEU A 106 -26.90 -7.03 10.09
CA LEU A 106 -26.20 -5.81 9.65
C LEU A 106 -25.21 -6.15 8.54
N ILE A 107 -24.45 -7.23 8.71
CA ILE A 107 -23.48 -7.71 7.73
C ILE A 107 -24.17 -8.07 6.41
N ASP A 108 -25.29 -8.79 6.47
CA ASP A 108 -26.03 -9.18 5.27
C ASP A 108 -26.57 -7.96 4.50
N LEU A 109 -27.06 -6.94 5.21
CA LEU A 109 -27.50 -5.68 4.59
C LEU A 109 -26.34 -4.90 3.97
N VAL A 110 -25.18 -4.85 4.63
CA VAL A 110 -23.96 -4.25 4.05
C VAL A 110 -23.54 -4.99 2.79
N LYS A 111 -23.60 -6.33 2.78
CA LYS A 111 -23.32 -7.13 1.58
C LYS A 111 -24.28 -6.78 0.43
N GLN A 112 -25.58 -6.67 0.71
CA GLN A 112 -26.58 -6.29 -0.29
C GLN A 112 -26.30 -4.90 -0.89
N CYS A 113 -25.98 -3.91 -0.04
CA CYS A 113 -25.62 -2.58 -0.54
C CYS A 113 -24.36 -2.61 -1.42
N CYS A 114 -23.32 -3.37 -1.04
CA CYS A 114 -22.14 -3.54 -1.88
C CYS A 114 -22.46 -4.29 -3.19
N ASP A 115 -23.34 -5.29 -3.18
CA ASP A 115 -23.78 -6.00 -4.38
C ASP A 115 -24.53 -5.09 -5.36
N ASP A 116 -25.35 -4.16 -4.86
CA ASP A 116 -26.04 -3.16 -5.66
C ASP A 116 -25.06 -2.17 -6.32
N ILE A 117 -24.07 -1.72 -5.55
CA ILE A 117 -22.96 -0.88 -6.03
C ILE A 117 -22.19 -1.64 -7.13
N ALA A 118 -21.79 -2.88 -6.85
CA ALA A 118 -20.98 -3.70 -7.75
C ALA A 118 -21.71 -4.07 -9.05
N SER A 119 -23.02 -4.33 -9.00
CA SER A 119 -23.78 -4.82 -10.15
C SER A 119 -24.27 -3.70 -11.08
N HIS A 120 -24.67 -2.56 -10.51
CA HIS A 120 -25.40 -1.52 -11.26
C HIS A 120 -24.84 -0.11 -11.07
N GLY A 121 -23.85 0.05 -10.18
CA GLY A 121 -23.43 1.39 -9.77
C GLY A 121 -24.49 2.14 -8.98
N TYR A 122 -25.47 1.43 -8.41
CA TYR A 122 -26.45 2.07 -7.54
C TYR A 122 -25.72 2.85 -6.44
N TYR A 123 -26.27 4.00 -6.07
CA TYR A 123 -25.71 4.94 -5.09
C TYR A 123 -24.46 5.73 -5.51
N LEU A 124 -23.79 5.36 -6.61
CA LEU A 124 -22.56 6.04 -7.04
C LEU A 124 -22.82 7.26 -7.93
N ASP A 125 -23.90 7.24 -8.73
CA ASP A 125 -24.29 8.38 -9.57
C ASP A 125 -25.80 8.38 -9.86
N ILE A 126 -26.58 9.10 -9.04
CA ILE A 126 -28.02 9.29 -9.29
C ILE A 126 -28.17 10.55 -10.15
N LYS A 127 -28.21 10.37 -11.48
CA LYS A 127 -28.50 11.43 -12.46
C LYS A 127 -27.52 12.62 -12.41
N GLY A 128 -26.23 12.39 -12.23
CA GLY A 128 -25.20 13.43 -12.13
C GLY A 128 -25.08 14.05 -10.73
N THR A 129 -25.64 13.39 -9.71
CA THR A 129 -25.59 13.83 -8.31
C THR A 129 -25.13 12.67 -7.43
N GLU A 130 -24.20 12.95 -6.53
CA GLU A 130 -23.74 11.96 -5.55
C GLU A 130 -24.88 11.59 -4.59
N ASP A 131 -24.97 10.31 -4.21
CA ASP A 131 -25.79 9.95 -3.07
C ASP A 131 -25.08 10.40 -1.78
N PRO A 132 -25.62 11.36 -1.01
CA PRO A 132 -24.99 11.82 0.23
C PRO A 132 -24.80 10.70 1.25
N ASN A 133 -25.54 9.59 1.13
CA ASN A 133 -25.48 8.46 2.06
C ASN A 133 -24.21 7.62 1.86
N ILE A 134 -23.55 7.73 0.71
CA ILE A 134 -22.32 6.98 0.44
C ILE A 134 -21.21 7.37 1.42
N GLY A 135 -21.20 8.61 1.90
CA GLY A 135 -20.25 9.04 2.94
C GLY A 135 -20.48 8.37 4.29
N SER A 136 -21.73 8.07 4.67
CA SER A 136 -22.05 7.32 5.89
C SER A 136 -21.74 5.83 5.72
N PHE A 137 -22.03 5.29 4.54
CA PHE A 137 -21.68 3.91 4.21
C PHE A 137 -20.16 3.69 4.17
N ASP A 138 -19.40 4.62 3.60
CA ASP A 138 -17.94 4.65 3.61
C ASP A 138 -17.38 4.55 5.05
N ARG A 139 -17.89 5.36 5.99
CA ARG A 139 -17.50 5.28 7.40
C ARG A 139 -17.80 3.93 8.03
N LEU A 140 -18.96 3.34 7.69
CA LEU A 140 -19.32 2.00 8.15
C LEU A 140 -18.32 0.95 7.63
N ILE A 141 -17.95 0.99 6.34
CA ILE A 141 -16.92 0.11 5.77
C ILE A 141 -15.57 0.31 6.46
N GLN A 142 -15.15 1.55 6.71
CA GLN A 142 -13.91 1.83 7.43
C GLN A 142 -13.91 1.27 8.86
N ALA A 143 -15.07 1.19 9.53
CA ALA A 143 -15.16 0.58 10.86
C ALA A 143 -14.92 -0.95 10.80
N PHE A 144 -15.39 -1.61 9.75
CA PHE A 144 -15.04 -3.01 9.47
C PHE A 144 -13.55 -3.18 9.17
N THR A 145 -12.95 -2.27 8.38
CA THR A 145 -11.51 -2.24 8.09
C THR A 145 -10.67 -2.14 9.36
N ASN A 146 -10.96 -1.16 10.23
CA ASN A 146 -10.23 -0.97 11.49
C ASN A 146 -10.30 -2.19 12.42
N SER A 147 -11.37 -2.98 12.29
CA SER A 147 -11.56 -4.19 13.06
C SER A 147 -11.00 -5.43 12.38
N ASN A 148 -10.37 -5.34 11.20
CA ASN A 148 -9.93 -6.51 10.44
C ASN A 148 -11.03 -7.56 10.21
N TYR A 149 -12.28 -7.12 10.07
CA TYR A 149 -13.40 -8.02 9.81
C TYR A 149 -13.31 -8.50 8.37
N ASP A 150 -13.18 -9.80 8.09
CA ASP A 150 -12.82 -10.33 6.76
C ASP A 150 -14.02 -10.80 5.92
N GLN A 151 -15.19 -11.05 6.53
CA GLN A 151 -16.33 -11.63 5.83
C GLN A 151 -16.98 -10.73 4.76
N LEU A 152 -16.62 -9.44 4.70
CA LEU A 152 -17.12 -8.48 3.71
C LEU A 152 -16.18 -8.30 2.50
N LEU A 153 -15.01 -8.92 2.55
CA LEU A 153 -13.92 -8.69 1.62
C LEU A 153 -14.22 -9.10 0.18
N ASP A 154 -14.85 -10.26 0.00
CA ASP A 154 -15.29 -10.75 -1.31
C ASP A 154 -16.37 -9.85 -1.94
N VAL A 155 -17.17 -9.18 -1.11
CA VAL A 155 -18.22 -8.29 -1.60
C VAL A 155 -17.66 -6.91 -1.94
N ILE A 156 -16.77 -6.39 -1.10
CA ILE A 156 -16.10 -5.10 -1.34
C ILE A 156 -15.13 -5.20 -2.53
N SER A 157 -14.48 -6.34 -2.75
CA SER A 157 -13.67 -6.56 -3.95
C SER A 157 -14.50 -6.50 -5.23
N ARG A 158 -15.74 -6.98 -5.21
CA ARG A 158 -16.66 -6.86 -6.35
C ARG A 158 -17.01 -5.41 -6.69
N CYS A 159 -17.01 -4.48 -5.71
CA CYS A 159 -17.18 -3.05 -5.98
C CYS A 159 -16.06 -2.49 -6.87
N ILE A 160 -14.82 -3.00 -6.73
CA ILE A 160 -13.69 -2.55 -7.55
C ILE A 160 -13.47 -3.39 -8.82
N PHE A 161 -14.08 -4.58 -8.90
CA PHE A 161 -14.19 -5.33 -10.17
C PHE A 161 -15.26 -4.76 -11.11
N ASN A 162 -15.91 -3.66 -10.74
CA ASN A 162 -16.90 -3.01 -11.60
C ASN A 162 -16.18 -2.11 -12.64
N ARG A 163 -16.73 -2.05 -13.86
CA ARG A 163 -16.36 -1.08 -14.90
C ARG A 163 -16.24 0.36 -14.37
N LEU A 164 -17.10 0.75 -13.43
CA LEU A 164 -17.14 2.07 -12.81
C LEU A 164 -15.83 2.42 -12.09
N TYR A 165 -15.12 1.45 -11.51
CA TYR A 165 -13.81 1.72 -10.91
C TYR A 165 -12.83 2.25 -11.97
N ASN A 166 -12.71 1.54 -13.10
CA ASN A 166 -11.84 1.93 -14.20
C ASN A 166 -12.26 3.26 -14.84
N GLU A 167 -13.57 3.46 -15.05
CA GLU A 167 -14.10 4.72 -15.60
C GLU A 167 -13.83 5.90 -14.66
N THR A 168 -14.01 5.70 -13.36
CA THR A 168 -13.76 6.72 -12.33
C THR A 168 -12.28 7.05 -12.26
N LEU A 169 -11.41 6.03 -12.26
CA LEU A 169 -9.97 6.21 -12.27
C LEU A 169 -9.53 6.96 -13.54
N TYR A 170 -9.97 6.54 -14.72
CA TYR A 170 -9.69 7.24 -15.99
C TYR A 170 -10.14 8.70 -15.96
N ASN A 171 -11.34 8.98 -15.44
CA ASN A 171 -11.89 10.33 -15.38
C ASN A 171 -11.10 11.25 -14.45
N ILE A 172 -10.62 10.77 -13.29
CA ILE A 172 -9.79 11.61 -12.42
C ILE A 172 -8.44 11.92 -13.06
N GLY A 173 -7.88 11.00 -13.86
CA GLY A 173 -6.66 11.21 -14.62
C GLY A 173 -6.85 12.23 -15.74
N LYS A 174 -7.90 12.05 -16.53
CA LYS A 174 -8.24 12.95 -17.65
C LYS A 174 -8.54 14.38 -17.18
N THR A 175 -9.24 14.53 -16.06
CA THR A 175 -9.59 15.83 -15.50
C THR A 175 -8.50 16.41 -14.60
N ASN A 176 -7.49 15.61 -14.28
CA ASN A 176 -6.45 15.94 -13.30
C ASN A 176 -7.04 16.47 -11.99
N ALA A 177 -7.99 15.70 -11.44
CA ALA A 177 -8.84 16.15 -10.34
C ALA A 177 -8.02 16.53 -9.10
N SER A 178 -8.31 17.68 -8.48
CA SER A 178 -7.63 18.12 -7.25
C SER A 178 -8.27 17.56 -5.98
N THR A 179 -9.54 17.18 -6.04
CA THR A 179 -10.33 16.57 -4.96
C THR A 179 -11.10 15.37 -5.48
N LEU A 180 -11.52 14.50 -4.58
CA LEU A 180 -12.43 13.39 -4.88
C LEU A 180 -13.83 13.74 -4.36
N SER A 181 -14.82 13.34 -5.14
CA SER A 181 -16.20 13.26 -4.71
C SER A 181 -16.37 12.09 -3.70
N LEU A 182 -17.46 12.01 -2.93
CA LEU A 182 -17.68 10.92 -1.96
C LEU A 182 -17.69 9.54 -2.66
N THR A 183 -18.33 9.45 -3.81
CA THR A 183 -18.33 8.24 -4.66
C THR A 183 -16.91 7.86 -5.08
N GLN A 184 -16.15 8.84 -5.58
CA GLN A 184 -14.78 8.64 -6.04
C GLN A 184 -13.87 8.19 -4.90
N GLN A 185 -14.02 8.79 -3.72
CA GLN A 185 -13.28 8.39 -2.53
C GLN A 185 -13.61 6.95 -2.13
N PHE A 186 -14.89 6.59 -2.06
CA PHE A 186 -15.29 5.23 -1.70
C PHE A 186 -14.68 4.17 -2.64
N LEU A 187 -14.75 4.40 -3.95
CA LEU A 187 -14.26 3.47 -4.97
C LEU A 187 -12.73 3.44 -5.11
N LEU A 188 -12.09 4.60 -5.13
CA LEU A 188 -10.66 4.72 -5.45
C LEU A 188 -9.77 4.72 -4.20
N VAL A 189 -10.35 4.90 -3.01
CA VAL A 189 -9.61 4.97 -1.74
C VAL A 189 -10.07 3.87 -0.80
N THR A 190 -11.30 3.90 -0.31
CA THR A 190 -11.75 3.00 0.77
C THR A 190 -11.77 1.53 0.37
N CYS A 191 -12.38 1.19 -0.77
CA CYS A 191 -12.48 -0.22 -1.18
C CYS A 191 -11.11 -0.84 -1.47
N PRO A 192 -10.19 -0.18 -2.23
CA PRO A 192 -8.83 -0.68 -2.42
C PRO A 192 -8.05 -0.78 -1.11
N ASP A 193 -8.20 0.19 -0.20
CA ASP A 193 -7.52 0.17 1.10
C ASP A 193 -7.92 -1.07 1.91
N TYR A 194 -9.21 -1.37 2.00
CA TYR A 194 -9.70 -2.56 2.71
C TYR A 194 -9.16 -3.88 2.12
N ILE A 195 -8.99 -3.94 0.80
CA ILE A 195 -8.45 -5.14 0.13
C ILE A 195 -6.95 -5.29 0.38
N LEU A 196 -6.21 -4.18 0.33
CA LEU A 196 -4.78 -4.18 0.58
C LEU A 196 -4.44 -4.33 2.06
N THR A 197 -5.37 -4.00 2.98
CA THR A 197 -5.21 -4.04 4.45
C THR A 197 -5.70 -5.31 5.14
N CYS A 198 -6.24 -6.29 4.39
CA CYS A 198 -6.65 -7.56 4.97
C CYS A 198 -5.57 -8.66 4.74
N ASP A 199 -4.86 -9.05 5.80
CA ASP A 199 -3.79 -10.06 5.78
C ASP A 199 -4.19 -11.44 5.25
N GLN A 200 -5.48 -11.78 5.30
CA GLN A 200 -6.00 -13.09 4.88
C GLN A 200 -6.27 -13.18 3.37
N ASN A 201 -5.91 -12.16 2.58
CA ASN A 201 -6.58 -11.88 1.31
C ASN A 201 -5.79 -12.09 0.00
N LYS A 202 -4.68 -12.83 0.03
CA LYS A 202 -3.86 -13.05 -1.17
C LYS A 202 -4.66 -13.55 -2.37
N SER A 203 -5.67 -14.39 -2.14
CA SER A 203 -6.50 -14.94 -3.21
C SER A 203 -7.39 -13.89 -3.89
N GLN A 204 -8.00 -12.96 -3.14
CA GLN A 204 -8.81 -11.90 -3.77
C GLN A 204 -7.95 -10.80 -4.35
N LEU A 205 -6.80 -10.51 -3.75
CA LEU A 205 -5.87 -9.55 -4.32
C LEU A 205 -5.27 -10.08 -5.63
N ARG A 206 -4.97 -11.38 -5.71
CA ARG A 206 -4.63 -12.01 -6.97
C ARG A 206 -5.76 -11.90 -8.00
N LYS A 207 -7.01 -12.21 -7.63
CA LYS A 207 -8.17 -12.01 -8.53
C LYS A 207 -8.32 -10.55 -8.95
N PHE A 208 -8.07 -9.60 -8.06
CA PHE A 208 -8.08 -8.17 -8.36
C PHE A 208 -7.01 -7.81 -9.38
N LEU A 209 -5.80 -8.31 -9.20
CA LEU A 209 -4.71 -8.10 -10.15
C LEU A 209 -5.05 -8.72 -11.50
N GLU A 210 -5.47 -9.97 -11.54
CA GLU A 210 -5.86 -10.66 -12.78
C GLU A 210 -6.96 -9.89 -13.53
N TYR A 211 -7.91 -9.29 -12.80
CA TYR A 211 -8.93 -8.42 -13.38
C TYR A 211 -8.37 -7.07 -13.88
N MET A 212 -7.50 -6.43 -13.10
CA MET A 212 -7.05 -5.06 -13.36
C MET A 212 -5.85 -4.95 -14.32
N LEU A 213 -4.98 -5.95 -14.38
CA LEU A 213 -3.75 -5.94 -15.17
C LEU A 213 -3.98 -5.59 -16.65
N PRO A 214 -4.97 -6.17 -17.35
CA PRO A 214 -5.28 -5.78 -18.73
C PRO A 214 -5.65 -4.30 -18.87
N HIS A 215 -6.31 -3.73 -17.86
CA HIS A 215 -6.72 -2.33 -17.83
C HIS A 215 -5.57 -1.39 -17.40
N TYR A 216 -4.61 -1.87 -16.61
CA TYR A 216 -3.49 -1.05 -16.15
C TYR A 216 -2.54 -0.64 -17.27
N ALA A 217 -2.31 -1.49 -18.27
CA ALA A 217 -1.51 -1.09 -19.43
C ALA A 217 -2.14 0.11 -20.15
N GLU A 218 -3.45 0.08 -20.38
CA GLU A 218 -4.20 1.19 -20.96
C GLU A 218 -4.18 2.43 -20.04
N LEU A 219 -4.32 2.20 -18.73
CA LEU A 219 -4.30 3.25 -17.72
C LEU A 219 -2.97 3.98 -17.68
N PHE A 220 -1.85 3.28 -17.55
CA PHE A 220 -0.53 3.89 -17.56
C PHE A 220 -0.28 4.60 -18.90
N THR A 221 -0.68 4.01 -20.02
CA THR A 221 -0.58 4.66 -21.34
C THR A 221 -1.34 5.99 -21.38
N HIS A 222 -2.50 6.08 -20.74
CA HIS A 222 -3.29 7.31 -20.67
C HIS A 222 -2.71 8.36 -19.72
N PHE A 223 -2.23 7.94 -18.55
CA PHE A 223 -1.81 8.84 -17.48
C PHE A 223 -0.39 9.37 -17.67
N LEU A 224 0.55 8.52 -18.11
CA LEU A 224 1.99 8.84 -18.18
C LEU A 224 2.33 10.07 -19.06
N PRO A 225 1.63 10.37 -20.17
CA PRO A 225 1.89 11.57 -20.96
C PRO A 225 1.76 12.90 -20.18
N ASN A 226 1.00 12.92 -19.08
CA ASN A 226 0.74 14.13 -18.28
C ASN A 226 1.30 14.05 -16.85
N ILE A 227 2.26 13.15 -16.60
CA ILE A 227 2.80 12.89 -15.26
C ILE A 227 3.31 14.13 -14.51
N GLU A 228 3.91 15.08 -15.21
CA GLU A 228 4.38 16.35 -14.63
C GLU A 228 3.25 17.21 -14.04
N LYS A 229 2.00 16.95 -14.44
CA LYS A 229 0.82 17.70 -14.02
C LYS A 229 -0.03 16.96 -12.99
N TRP A 230 0.28 15.69 -12.68
CA TRP A 230 -0.54 14.91 -11.76
C TRP A 230 -0.70 15.63 -10.42
N THR A 231 -1.95 15.81 -10.02
CA THR A 231 -2.26 16.27 -8.66
C THR A 231 -1.91 15.19 -7.65
N ASP A 232 -1.71 15.57 -6.39
CA ASP A 232 -1.51 14.61 -5.30
C ASP A 232 -2.68 13.60 -5.21
N THR A 233 -3.89 14.01 -5.60
CA THR A 233 -5.07 13.14 -5.63
C THR A 233 -4.96 12.05 -6.69
N VAL A 234 -4.48 12.39 -7.89
CA VAL A 234 -4.18 11.41 -8.93
C VAL A 234 -3.09 10.44 -8.45
N VAL A 235 -2.04 10.96 -7.83
CA VAL A 235 -0.95 10.13 -7.26
C VAL A 235 -1.47 9.15 -6.21
N LEU A 236 -2.32 9.59 -5.28
CA LEU A 236 -2.94 8.72 -4.26
C LEU A 236 -3.77 7.60 -4.90
N CYS A 237 -4.52 7.89 -5.95
CA CYS A 237 -5.33 6.87 -6.61
C CYS A 237 -4.49 5.86 -7.39
N LEU A 238 -3.35 6.28 -7.96
CA LEU A 238 -2.41 5.41 -8.66
C LEU A 238 -1.54 4.56 -7.71
N LEU A 239 -1.38 4.97 -6.46
CA LEU A 239 -0.65 4.19 -5.45
C LEU A 239 -1.29 2.83 -5.20
N TYR A 240 -2.61 2.72 -5.22
CA TYR A 240 -3.32 1.45 -4.99
C TYR A 240 -2.98 0.40 -6.06
N PRO A 241 -3.12 0.68 -7.37
CA PRO A 241 -2.60 -0.18 -8.43
C PRO A 241 -1.17 -0.64 -8.24
N ILE A 242 -0.25 0.28 -7.94
CA ILE A 242 1.18 -0.04 -7.82
C ILE A 242 1.44 -0.94 -6.60
N ARG A 243 0.77 -0.66 -5.48
CA ARG A 243 0.85 -1.50 -4.28
C ARG A 243 0.24 -2.89 -4.50
N ALA A 244 -0.87 -2.96 -5.24
CA ALA A 244 -1.43 -4.24 -5.65
C ALA A 244 -0.41 -5.00 -6.51
N ILE A 245 0.19 -4.36 -7.52
CA ILE A 245 1.20 -5.01 -8.38
C ILE A 245 2.38 -5.53 -7.56
N LEU A 246 2.91 -4.73 -6.64
CA LEU A 246 4.00 -5.13 -5.75
C LEU A 246 3.71 -6.44 -5.02
N SER A 247 2.45 -6.62 -4.67
CA SER A 247 2.01 -7.69 -3.78
C SER A 247 1.96 -9.07 -4.43
N ASP A 248 1.91 -9.15 -5.76
CA ASP A 248 1.92 -10.41 -6.52
C ASP A 248 2.81 -10.34 -7.78
N SER A 249 3.77 -9.40 -7.81
CA SER A 249 4.62 -9.13 -8.97
C SER A 249 5.31 -10.40 -9.49
N ASN A 250 5.77 -11.26 -8.57
CA ASN A 250 6.50 -12.48 -8.88
C ASN A 250 5.69 -13.51 -9.66
N SER A 251 4.37 -13.57 -9.50
CA SER A 251 3.51 -14.53 -10.20
C SER A 251 3.08 -14.07 -11.59
N LEU A 252 3.32 -12.80 -11.93
CA LEU A 252 2.91 -12.23 -13.21
C LEU A 252 3.71 -12.82 -14.39
N PRO A 253 3.06 -13.05 -15.55
CA PRO A 253 3.75 -13.37 -16.79
C PRO A 253 4.80 -12.33 -17.18
N LEU A 254 5.87 -12.79 -17.84
CA LEU A 254 7.00 -11.95 -18.27
C LEU A 254 6.57 -10.70 -19.07
N GLU A 255 5.57 -10.83 -19.95
CA GLU A 255 5.10 -9.72 -20.78
C GLU A 255 4.37 -8.64 -19.96
N GLU A 256 3.62 -9.04 -18.93
CA GLU A 256 2.97 -8.11 -18.01
C GLU A 256 4.02 -7.41 -17.13
N LYS A 257 5.00 -8.16 -16.62
CA LYS A 257 6.15 -7.59 -15.90
C LYS A 257 6.90 -6.57 -16.76
N ARG A 258 7.07 -6.82 -18.08
CA ARG A 258 7.71 -5.87 -19.00
C ARG A 258 6.91 -4.58 -19.12
N LEU A 259 5.59 -4.65 -19.35
CA LEU A 259 4.72 -3.48 -19.45
C LEU A 259 4.74 -2.63 -18.16
N ILE A 260 4.69 -3.31 -17.01
CA ILE A 260 4.79 -2.66 -15.70
C ILE A 260 6.15 -1.98 -15.55
N GLN A 261 7.25 -2.67 -15.87
CA GLN A 261 8.59 -2.09 -15.81
C GLN A 261 8.70 -0.82 -16.65
N GLU A 262 8.24 -0.84 -17.90
CA GLU A 262 8.28 0.33 -18.79
C GLU A 262 7.48 1.52 -18.22
N ALA A 263 6.30 1.26 -17.66
CA ALA A 263 5.48 2.28 -17.02
C ALA A 263 6.17 2.87 -15.79
N LEU A 264 6.73 2.03 -14.92
CA LEU A 264 7.40 2.42 -13.69
C LEU A 264 8.71 3.19 -13.94
N ILE A 265 9.49 2.80 -14.94
CA ILE A 265 10.66 3.57 -15.39
C ILE A 265 10.21 4.95 -15.87
N THR A 266 9.13 5.01 -16.65
CA THR A 266 8.57 6.29 -17.10
C THR A 266 8.14 7.16 -15.93
N ILE A 267 7.55 6.57 -14.88
CA ILE A 267 7.20 7.29 -13.64
C ILE A 267 8.44 7.91 -13.03
N LEU A 268 9.48 7.13 -12.76
CA LEU A 268 10.71 7.64 -12.17
C LEU A 268 11.36 8.71 -13.06
N VAL A 269 11.43 8.47 -14.36
CA VAL A 269 12.10 9.35 -15.34
C VAL A 269 11.43 10.71 -15.49
N LYS A 270 10.10 10.73 -15.53
CA LYS A 270 9.33 11.93 -15.88
C LYS A 270 8.70 12.63 -14.67
N GLN A 271 8.58 11.96 -13.54
CA GLN A 271 8.14 12.64 -12.33
C GLN A 271 9.26 13.61 -11.90
N PRO A 272 8.97 14.91 -11.72
CA PRO A 272 10.00 15.89 -11.39
C PRO A 272 10.54 15.59 -10.00
N LEU A 273 11.73 14.98 -9.95
CA LEU A 273 12.39 14.63 -8.70
C LEU A 273 13.19 15.79 -8.06
N SER A 274 13.10 16.98 -8.64
CA SER A 274 14.04 18.09 -8.41
C SER A 274 13.50 19.22 -7.51
N ASN A 275 12.40 19.01 -6.77
CA ASN A 275 11.88 20.03 -5.85
C ASN A 275 12.02 19.60 -4.39
N SER A 276 12.69 20.40 -3.58
CA SER A 276 12.88 20.25 -2.12
C SER A 276 11.60 20.32 -1.27
N ASN A 277 10.42 20.25 -1.90
CA ASN A 277 9.08 20.31 -1.31
C ASN A 277 8.24 19.11 -1.75
N TYR A 278 8.82 17.92 -1.77
CA TYR A 278 8.03 16.71 -2.03
C TYR A 278 6.97 16.54 -0.97
N LYS A 279 5.72 16.37 -1.43
CA LYS A 279 4.65 15.92 -0.55
C LYS A 279 4.76 14.42 -0.31
N GLU A 280 4.23 13.98 0.81
CA GLU A 280 4.31 12.62 1.34
C GLU A 280 3.83 11.57 0.33
N GLU A 281 2.82 11.91 -0.48
CA GLU A 281 2.21 11.04 -1.49
C GLU A 281 3.16 10.73 -2.66
N HIS A 282 3.93 11.72 -3.11
CA HIS A 282 4.88 11.56 -4.21
C HIS A 282 6.10 10.73 -3.79
N ILE A 283 6.59 10.92 -2.55
CA ILE A 283 7.66 10.10 -1.97
C ILE A 283 7.19 8.65 -1.90
N THR A 284 5.96 8.43 -1.44
CA THR A 284 5.36 7.10 -1.36
C THR A 284 5.23 6.45 -2.74
N LEU A 285 4.91 7.23 -3.78
CA LEU A 285 4.85 6.73 -5.17
C LEU A 285 6.23 6.30 -5.66
N VAL A 286 7.26 7.11 -5.44
CA VAL A 286 8.65 6.77 -5.80
C VAL A 286 9.09 5.51 -5.06
N TYR A 287 8.83 5.44 -3.76
CA TYR A 287 9.16 4.28 -2.94
C TYR A 287 8.46 3.00 -3.41
N ALA A 288 7.15 3.04 -3.66
CA ALA A 288 6.40 1.89 -4.18
C ALA A 288 6.89 1.48 -5.58
N THR A 289 7.23 2.45 -6.43
CA THR A 289 7.77 2.22 -7.78
C THR A 289 9.13 1.51 -7.72
N LEU A 290 10.04 1.97 -6.86
CA LEU A 290 11.34 1.33 -6.66
C LEU A 290 11.19 -0.11 -6.17
N ASN A 291 10.28 -0.36 -5.22
CA ASN A 291 10.01 -1.70 -4.71
C ASN A 291 9.55 -2.67 -5.80
N VAL A 292 8.60 -2.26 -6.65
CA VAL A 292 8.14 -3.14 -7.74
C VAL A 292 9.27 -3.42 -8.73
N LEU A 293 10.08 -2.41 -9.07
CA LEU A 293 11.23 -2.60 -9.95
C LEU A 293 12.26 -3.54 -9.34
N LEU A 294 12.54 -3.43 -8.04
CA LEU A 294 13.42 -4.33 -7.31
C LEU A 294 12.93 -5.77 -7.36
N GLU A 295 11.63 -6.01 -7.10
CA GLU A 295 11.04 -7.34 -7.23
C GLU A 295 11.15 -7.91 -8.64
N ILE A 296 10.93 -7.09 -9.67
CA ILE A 296 11.09 -7.50 -11.06
C ILE A 296 12.54 -7.88 -11.36
N VAL A 297 13.54 -7.07 -10.97
CA VAL A 297 14.94 -7.37 -11.30
C VAL A 297 15.50 -8.54 -10.49
N ARG A 298 15.00 -8.77 -9.27
CA ARG A 298 15.36 -9.91 -8.42
C ARG A 298 14.81 -11.23 -8.99
N SER A 299 13.60 -11.21 -9.57
CA SER A 299 12.93 -12.41 -10.07
C SER A 299 13.16 -12.69 -11.56
N GLU A 300 13.42 -11.67 -12.40
CA GLU A 300 13.48 -11.81 -13.87
C GLU A 300 14.79 -11.28 -14.47
N HIS A 301 15.78 -12.17 -14.61
CA HIS A 301 17.08 -11.82 -15.20
C HIS A 301 17.02 -11.23 -16.62
N LYS A 302 16.02 -11.62 -17.42
CA LYS A 302 15.83 -11.08 -18.77
C LYS A 302 15.48 -9.59 -18.74
N LEU A 303 14.59 -9.20 -17.83
CA LEU A 303 14.14 -7.82 -17.65
C LEU A 303 15.23 -6.95 -17.04
N LEU A 304 15.99 -7.48 -16.07
CA LEU A 304 17.24 -6.85 -15.61
C LEU A 304 18.22 -6.59 -16.77
N GLY A 305 18.40 -7.57 -17.66
CA GLY A 305 19.22 -7.43 -18.86
C GLY A 305 18.73 -6.34 -19.82
N GLU A 306 17.41 -6.11 -19.89
CA GLU A 306 16.81 -5.03 -20.67
C GLU A 306 17.05 -3.65 -20.02
N MET A 307 16.96 -3.54 -18.69
CA MET A 307 17.26 -2.30 -17.94
C MET A 307 18.73 -1.89 -18.00
N LYS A 308 19.65 -2.85 -18.20
CA LYS A 308 21.09 -2.58 -18.36
C LYS A 308 21.49 -2.07 -19.74
N LYS A 309 20.61 -2.18 -20.74
CA LYS A 309 20.94 -1.72 -22.11
C LYS A 309 21.03 -0.20 -22.13
N GLU A 310 21.95 0.32 -22.94
CA GLU A 310 22.07 1.75 -23.19
C GLU A 310 20.89 2.23 -24.05
N THR A 311 19.85 2.73 -23.38
CA THR A 311 18.73 3.47 -23.99
C THR A 311 18.63 4.83 -23.33
N ALA A 312 17.97 5.80 -23.99
CA ALA A 312 17.80 7.14 -23.42
C ALA A 312 17.11 7.11 -22.05
N ASP A 313 16.05 6.30 -21.92
CA ASP A 313 15.31 6.15 -20.67
C ASP A 313 16.14 5.45 -19.58
N ASN A 314 16.92 4.42 -19.92
CA ASN A 314 17.80 3.75 -18.95
C ASN A 314 18.94 4.66 -18.49
N SER A 315 19.52 5.46 -19.38
CA SER A 315 20.51 6.47 -19.00
C SER A 315 19.90 7.52 -18.06
N LYS A 316 18.66 7.94 -18.31
CA LYS A 316 17.96 8.89 -17.45
C LYS A 316 17.56 8.29 -16.11
N LEU A 317 17.15 7.02 -16.09
CA LEU A 317 16.91 6.24 -14.88
C LEU A 317 18.17 6.20 -14.01
N LEU A 318 19.34 5.93 -14.59
CA LEU A 318 20.61 5.92 -13.84
C LEU A 318 20.95 7.29 -13.24
N GLU A 319 20.71 8.38 -13.97
CA GLU A 319 20.88 9.75 -13.43
C GLU A 319 19.98 9.98 -12.21
N ILE A 320 18.73 9.53 -12.30
CA ILE A 320 17.73 9.67 -11.25
C ILE A 320 18.03 8.82 -10.04
N LEU A 321 18.43 7.57 -10.22
CA LEU A 321 18.85 6.70 -9.13
C LEU A 321 20.07 7.29 -8.41
N LYS A 322 21.01 7.91 -9.14
CA LYS A 322 22.15 8.63 -8.55
C LYS A 322 21.72 9.88 -7.76
N GLN A 323 20.64 10.55 -8.15
CA GLN A 323 20.08 11.67 -7.37
C GLN A 323 19.41 11.14 -6.09
N LEU A 324 18.51 10.16 -6.23
CA LEU A 324 17.77 9.56 -5.11
C LEU A 324 18.70 8.88 -4.09
N SER A 325 19.80 8.27 -4.53
CA SER A 325 20.80 7.64 -3.64
C SER A 325 21.54 8.64 -2.75
N THR A 326 21.36 9.95 -2.98
CA THR A 326 21.94 11.03 -2.17
C THR A 326 20.89 11.81 -1.38
N ASP A 327 19.60 11.44 -1.47
CA ASP A 327 18.52 12.11 -0.77
C ASP A 327 18.49 11.75 0.72
N LYS A 328 19.07 12.63 1.54
CA LYS A 328 19.11 12.48 3.01
C LYS A 328 17.77 12.69 3.69
N GLN A 329 16.76 13.23 3.01
CA GLN A 329 15.45 13.47 3.62
C GLN A 329 14.61 12.19 3.66
N ASN A 330 14.89 11.23 2.77
CA ASN A 330 14.11 10.02 2.58
C ASN A 330 15.00 8.77 2.56
N GLU A 331 15.53 8.39 3.73
CA GLU A 331 16.48 7.27 3.88
C GLU A 331 15.97 5.94 3.29
N LYS A 332 14.66 5.66 3.39
CA LYS A 332 14.04 4.48 2.76
C LYS A 332 14.15 4.51 1.22
N VAL A 333 13.83 5.64 0.61
CA VAL A 333 13.98 5.83 -0.85
C VAL A 333 15.45 5.76 -1.25
N GLN A 334 16.32 6.36 -0.44
CA GLN A 334 17.76 6.34 -0.65
C GLN A 334 18.31 4.90 -0.70
N LEU A 335 17.94 4.06 0.26
CA LEU A 335 18.38 2.65 0.30
C LEU A 335 17.88 1.85 -0.91
N HIS A 336 16.62 2.01 -1.30
CA HIS A 336 16.06 1.25 -2.44
C HIS A 336 16.64 1.73 -3.78
N ALA A 337 16.94 3.03 -3.90
CA ALA A 337 17.64 3.57 -5.05
C ALA A 337 19.09 3.05 -5.14
N LEU A 338 19.81 2.98 -4.00
CA LEU A 338 21.15 2.39 -3.92
C LEU A 338 21.13 0.92 -4.31
N GLU A 339 20.16 0.16 -3.82
CA GLU A 339 20.01 -1.24 -4.15
C GLU A 339 19.74 -1.43 -5.65
N LEU A 340 18.76 -0.73 -6.22
CA LEU A 340 18.47 -0.87 -7.65
C LEU A 340 19.66 -0.44 -8.50
N LEU A 341 20.36 0.63 -8.10
CA LEU A 341 21.59 1.07 -8.77
C LEU A 341 22.67 -0.03 -8.74
N SER A 342 22.85 -0.72 -7.60
CA SER A 342 23.82 -1.82 -7.46
C SER A 342 23.57 -2.98 -8.43
N PHE A 343 22.30 -3.24 -8.78
CA PHE A 343 21.97 -4.22 -9.81
C PHE A 343 22.29 -3.74 -11.22
N LEU A 344 22.15 -2.45 -11.50
CA LEU A 344 22.20 -1.88 -12.84
C LEU A 344 23.61 -1.49 -13.31
N VAL A 345 24.49 -1.04 -12.40
CA VAL A 345 25.85 -0.60 -12.77
C VAL A 345 26.92 -1.60 -12.33
N PRO A 346 28.07 -1.67 -13.02
CA PRO A 346 29.20 -2.46 -12.54
C PRO A 346 29.67 -2.01 -11.16
N GLU A 347 30.12 -2.94 -10.32
CA GLU A 347 30.62 -2.68 -8.95
C GLU A 347 31.65 -1.53 -8.90
N LYS A 348 32.61 -1.52 -9.82
CA LYS A 348 33.64 -0.47 -9.90
C LYS A 348 33.06 0.92 -10.19
N GLU A 349 31.92 1.01 -10.87
CA GLU A 349 31.22 2.29 -11.06
C GLU A 349 30.40 2.65 -9.83
N PHE A 350 29.70 1.67 -9.24
CA PHE A 350 28.91 1.86 -8.02
C PHE A 350 29.76 2.46 -6.89
N LEU A 351 30.93 1.88 -6.62
CA LEU A 351 31.84 2.32 -5.54
C LEU A 351 32.56 3.63 -5.84
N LYS A 352 32.62 4.09 -7.10
CA LYS A 352 33.18 5.42 -7.42
C LYS A 352 32.27 6.54 -6.97
N THR A 353 30.97 6.31 -6.96
CA THR A 353 29.95 7.33 -6.67
C THR A 353 29.32 7.15 -5.29
N ASN A 354 29.44 5.97 -4.70
CA ASN A 354 28.83 5.65 -3.41
C ASN A 354 29.89 5.13 -2.45
N ASP A 355 29.97 5.78 -1.29
CA ASP A 355 30.90 5.44 -0.20
C ASP A 355 30.40 4.17 0.51
N SER A 356 31.20 3.10 0.46
CA SER A 356 30.85 1.78 1.00
C SER A 356 30.54 1.81 2.50
N ALA A 357 31.26 2.64 3.27
CA ALA A 357 31.03 2.81 4.70
C ALA A 357 29.69 3.50 4.96
N LYS A 358 29.36 4.55 4.21
CA LYS A 358 28.08 5.28 4.36
C LYS A 358 26.87 4.45 3.92
N VAL A 359 27.01 3.65 2.85
CA VAL A 359 25.94 2.73 2.41
C VAL A 359 25.65 1.72 3.52
N THR A 360 26.70 1.15 4.12
CA THR A 360 26.58 0.18 5.22
C THR A 360 26.00 0.83 6.47
N GLU A 361 26.41 2.06 6.81
CA GLU A 361 25.91 2.80 7.98
C GLU A 361 24.40 3.09 7.84
N LEU A 362 23.98 3.53 6.65
CA LEU A 362 22.57 3.78 6.34
C LEU A 362 21.72 2.51 6.47
N PHE A 363 22.23 1.40 5.94
CA PHE A 363 21.58 0.09 6.08
C PHE A 363 21.48 -0.30 7.55
N ALA A 364 22.59 -0.27 8.29
CA ALA A 364 22.67 -0.70 9.68
C ALA A 364 21.71 0.10 10.56
N LYS A 365 21.64 1.43 10.35
CA LYS A 365 20.70 2.31 11.02
C LYS A 365 19.25 1.87 10.77
N ASN A 366 18.83 1.73 9.51
CA ASN A 366 17.46 1.37 9.17
C ASN A 366 17.10 -0.05 9.63
N PHE A 367 18.07 -0.98 9.59
CA PHE A 367 17.89 -2.36 10.05
C PHE A 367 17.72 -2.45 11.56
N ASN A 368 18.56 -1.76 12.33
CA ASN A 368 18.46 -1.75 13.79
C ASN A 368 17.19 -1.03 14.27
N GLU A 369 16.82 0.10 13.66
CA GLU A 369 15.54 0.77 13.95
C GLU A 369 14.34 -0.15 13.68
N ALA A 370 14.38 -0.91 12.57
CA ALA A 370 13.32 -1.87 12.26
C ALA A 370 13.25 -3.03 13.28
N LEU A 371 14.40 -3.53 13.74
CA LEU A 371 14.44 -4.55 14.79
C LEU A 371 13.88 -4.03 16.12
N GLU A 372 14.28 -2.83 16.55
CA GLU A 372 13.83 -2.23 17.81
C GLU A 372 12.31 -1.99 17.84
N ASP A 373 11.75 -1.58 16.70
CA ASP A 373 10.32 -1.32 16.55
C ASP A 373 9.47 -2.59 16.33
N ASN A 374 10.08 -3.80 16.36
CA ASN A 374 9.44 -5.09 16.04
C ASN A 374 8.79 -5.12 14.65
N LYS A 375 9.52 -4.61 13.66
CA LYS A 375 9.08 -4.45 12.27
C LYS A 375 9.61 -5.58 11.40
N ASP A 376 9.27 -6.81 11.76
CA ASP A 376 9.87 -8.03 11.20
C ASP A 376 9.93 -8.03 9.67
N ARG A 377 8.93 -7.49 8.95
CA ARG A 377 8.97 -7.50 7.49
C ARG A 377 9.77 -6.36 6.86
N THR A 378 9.91 -5.21 7.53
CA THR A 378 10.88 -4.17 7.14
C THR A 378 12.29 -4.72 7.28
N VAL A 379 12.52 -5.56 8.30
CA VAL A 379 13.75 -6.32 8.44
C VAL A 379 13.92 -7.29 7.28
N ASP A 380 12.90 -8.08 6.91
CA ASP A 380 12.95 -8.97 5.73
C ASP A 380 13.23 -8.23 4.41
N ASP A 381 12.56 -7.10 4.15
CA ASP A 381 12.73 -6.31 2.94
C ASP A 381 14.17 -5.75 2.84
N LEU A 382 14.71 -5.26 3.97
CA LEU A 382 16.11 -4.86 4.09
C LEU A 382 17.05 -6.06 3.86
N MET A 383 16.75 -7.22 4.45
CA MET A 383 17.55 -8.43 4.26
C MET A 383 17.56 -8.90 2.80
N GLN A 384 16.44 -8.83 2.08
CA GLN A 384 16.43 -9.09 0.65
C GLN A 384 17.26 -8.06 -0.12
N GLY A 385 17.18 -6.78 0.28
CA GLY A 385 17.94 -5.71 -0.34
C GLY A 385 19.45 -5.79 -0.13
N LEU A 386 19.85 -6.43 0.96
CA LEU A 386 21.25 -6.72 1.25
C LEU A 386 21.92 -7.49 0.11
N LYS A 387 21.20 -8.38 -0.58
CA LYS A 387 21.71 -9.18 -1.71
C LYS A 387 22.21 -8.32 -2.88
N GLY A 388 21.55 -7.20 -3.15
CA GLY A 388 22.01 -6.23 -4.14
C GLY A 388 23.27 -5.51 -3.67
N LEU A 389 23.26 -5.03 -2.43
CA LEU A 389 24.32 -4.20 -1.85
C LEU A 389 25.62 -4.99 -1.59
N VAL A 390 25.54 -6.24 -1.15
CA VAL A 390 26.71 -7.05 -0.78
C VAL A 390 27.31 -7.82 -1.95
N GLN A 391 27.09 -7.38 -3.19
CA GLN A 391 27.82 -7.92 -4.33
C GLN A 391 29.32 -7.60 -4.26
N SER A 392 29.69 -6.51 -3.57
CA SER A 392 31.07 -6.08 -3.40
C SER A 392 31.74 -6.67 -2.15
N GLU A 393 32.99 -7.13 -2.30
CA GLU A 393 33.82 -7.52 -1.16
C GLU A 393 34.13 -6.32 -0.24
N GLU A 394 34.22 -5.11 -0.79
CA GLU A 394 34.45 -3.89 0.01
C GLU A 394 33.26 -3.59 0.92
N ILE A 395 32.03 -3.70 0.39
CA ILE A 395 30.81 -3.51 1.18
C ILE A 395 30.70 -4.62 2.22
N LYS A 396 30.95 -5.89 1.85
CA LYS A 396 30.97 -7.00 2.84
C LYS A 396 31.94 -6.73 3.98
N GLN A 397 33.13 -6.18 3.70
CA GLN A 397 34.10 -5.84 4.74
C GLN A 397 33.55 -4.75 5.69
N GLN A 398 32.88 -3.73 5.15
CA GLN A 398 32.25 -2.69 5.97
C GLN A 398 31.17 -3.26 6.90
N PHE A 399 30.41 -4.26 6.48
CA PHE A 399 29.45 -4.96 7.35
C PHE A 399 30.12 -5.66 8.54
N VAL A 400 31.35 -6.16 8.37
CA VAL A 400 32.17 -6.71 9.47
C VAL A 400 32.64 -5.58 10.38
N GLU A 401 33.24 -4.53 9.82
CA GLU A 401 33.83 -3.42 10.56
C GLU A 401 32.80 -2.63 11.40
N GLN A 402 31.57 -2.52 10.91
CA GLN A 402 30.47 -1.83 11.60
C GLN A 402 29.69 -2.72 12.57
N ASN A 403 30.12 -3.98 12.79
CA ASN A 403 29.52 -4.91 13.74
C ASN A 403 28.01 -5.12 13.54
N VAL A 404 27.55 -5.16 12.28
CA VAL A 404 26.14 -5.39 11.92
C VAL A 404 25.81 -6.88 11.86
N LEU A 405 26.83 -7.71 11.60
CA LEU A 405 26.71 -9.16 11.46
C LEU A 405 26.01 -9.85 12.65
N PRO A 406 26.30 -9.54 13.94
CA PRO A 406 25.64 -10.20 15.07
C PRO A 406 24.12 -9.99 15.07
N SER A 407 23.64 -8.78 14.78
CA SER A 407 22.20 -8.48 14.72
C SER A 407 21.54 -9.23 13.56
N ILE A 408 22.18 -9.28 12.40
CA ILE A 408 21.73 -10.07 11.23
C ILE A 408 21.65 -11.57 11.58
N MET A 409 22.66 -12.09 12.26
CA MET A 409 22.71 -13.50 12.66
C MET A 409 21.66 -13.84 13.71
N GLN A 410 21.45 -12.97 14.69
CA GLN A 410 20.42 -13.16 15.70
C GLN A 410 19.04 -13.23 15.03
N TYR A 411 18.74 -12.26 14.17
CA TYR A 411 17.48 -12.25 13.43
C TYR A 411 17.31 -13.51 12.57
N THR A 412 18.34 -13.90 11.80
CA THR A 412 18.30 -15.11 10.95
C THR A 412 18.10 -16.40 11.76
N LYS A 413 18.62 -16.47 12.99
CA LYS A 413 18.37 -17.61 13.91
C LYS A 413 16.93 -17.63 14.40
N GLU A 414 16.36 -16.47 14.68
CA GLU A 414 14.97 -16.32 15.14
C GLU A 414 13.97 -16.59 14.01
N THR A 415 14.35 -16.34 12.75
CA THR A 415 13.52 -16.52 11.54
C THR A 415 13.91 -17.71 10.68
N SER A 416 14.53 -18.75 11.25
CA SER A 416 15.22 -19.85 10.54
C SER A 416 14.45 -20.63 9.45
N ASP A 417 13.14 -20.43 9.33
CA ASP A 417 12.29 -21.01 8.28
C ASP A 417 12.15 -20.10 7.03
N ASP A 418 12.59 -18.84 7.09
CA ASP A 418 12.53 -17.86 5.98
C ASP A 418 13.84 -17.89 5.14
N PRO A 419 13.75 -18.14 3.81
CA PRO A 419 14.92 -18.18 2.95
C PRO A 419 15.63 -16.83 2.78
N ALA A 420 14.95 -15.68 2.92
CA ALA A 420 15.55 -14.38 2.64
C ALA A 420 16.64 -13.98 3.65
N PRO A 421 16.41 -14.06 4.98
CA PRO A 421 17.45 -13.81 5.98
C PRO A 421 18.64 -14.76 5.85
N LEU A 422 18.36 -16.04 5.55
CA LEU A 422 19.38 -17.06 5.29
C LEU A 422 20.23 -16.72 4.06
N GLU A 423 19.61 -16.39 2.91
CA GLU A 423 20.32 -16.03 1.68
C GLU A 423 21.22 -14.81 1.85
N ALA A 424 20.74 -13.80 2.57
CA ALA A 424 21.49 -12.58 2.87
C ALA A 424 22.68 -12.85 3.81
N ALA A 425 22.48 -13.65 4.85
CA ALA A 425 23.56 -14.13 5.72
C ALA A 425 24.59 -14.95 4.93
N TYR A 426 24.13 -15.81 4.01
CA TYR A 426 25.01 -16.55 3.10
C TYR A 426 25.82 -15.63 2.19
N ALA A 427 25.21 -14.59 1.62
CA ALA A 427 25.88 -13.63 0.74
C ALA A 427 27.03 -12.90 1.46
N LEU A 428 26.83 -12.55 2.74
CA LEU A 428 27.85 -12.01 3.63
C LEU A 428 28.93 -13.05 4.00
N ALA A 429 28.54 -14.31 4.22
CA ALA A 429 29.44 -15.41 4.61
C ALA A 429 30.41 -15.87 3.50
N PHE A 430 30.37 -15.30 2.30
CA PHE A 430 31.40 -15.57 1.27
C PHE A 430 32.71 -14.79 1.50
N ASN A 431 32.74 -13.81 2.38
CA ASN A 431 33.94 -13.11 2.80
C ASN A 431 34.69 -13.90 3.91
N SER A 432 36.02 -14.04 3.81
CA SER A 432 36.81 -14.86 4.74
C SER A 432 36.84 -14.35 6.17
N ASP A 433 36.78 -13.03 6.37
CA ASP A 433 36.76 -12.40 7.67
C ASP A 433 35.36 -12.45 8.29
N ALA A 434 34.33 -12.26 7.45
CA ALA A 434 32.95 -12.55 7.84
C ALA A 434 32.80 -14.01 8.29
N ARG A 435 33.37 -15.00 7.57
CA ARG A 435 33.34 -16.42 7.98
C ARG A 435 33.96 -16.68 9.35
N LYS A 436 34.96 -15.90 9.73
CA LYS A 436 35.59 -16.02 11.04
C LYS A 436 34.66 -15.49 12.12
N ALA A 437 34.03 -14.34 11.89
CA ALA A 437 32.96 -13.81 12.74
C ALA A 437 31.71 -14.73 12.80
N PHE A 438 31.37 -15.45 11.72
CA PHE A 438 30.26 -16.42 11.68
C PHE A 438 30.50 -17.69 12.51
N LYS A 439 31.76 -18.02 12.85
CA LYS A 439 32.13 -19.24 13.60
C LYS A 439 32.26 -19.03 15.10
N GLU A 440 32.41 -17.78 15.53
CA GLU A 440 32.43 -17.34 16.93
C GLU A 440 31.00 -17.06 17.39
#